data_AF-M6FWD3-F1
#
_entry.id   AF-M6FWD3-F1
#
_cell.length_a   1.000
_cell.length_b   1.000
_cell.length_c   1.000
_cell.angle_alpha   90.00
_cell.angle_beta   90.00
_cell.angle_gamma   90.00
#
_symmetry.space_group_name_H-M   'P 1'
#
loop_
_entity.id
_entity.type
_entity.pdbx_description
1 polymer ?
#
loop_
_entity_poly.entity_id
_entity_poly.type
_entity_poly.pdbx_seq_one_letter_code
_entity_poly.pdbx_strand_id
1 'polypeptide(L)'
;MLAFSVEAQSDFLEWIERGSIQILDIQLEDLRYIKTRMRKYSDLPMDLAGASLMCIAEREGIERIISIDSDFSIYKTLKGKFLQNLLKV
;
A
#
# COMPACT_ATOMS: atom_id res chain seq x y z
N MET A 1 -4.35 -10.71 8.53
CA MET A 1 -4.97 -9.74 9.45
C MET A 1 -4.70 -10.15 10.89
N LEU A 2 -4.54 -9.17 11.80
CA LEU A 2 -4.31 -9.37 13.24
C LEU A 2 -5.60 -9.66 14.05
N ALA A 3 -6.74 -9.84 13.37
CA ALA A 3 -8.05 -10.04 14.00
C ALA A 3 -8.15 -11.30 14.89
N PHE A 4 -7.14 -12.17 14.86
CA PHE A 4 -7.06 -13.36 15.70
C PHE A 4 -6.70 -13.06 17.17
N SER A 5 -6.20 -11.86 17.52
CA SER A 5 -5.83 -11.49 18.89
C SER A 5 -5.93 -9.97 19.11
N VAL A 6 -6.51 -9.59 20.25
CA VAL A 6 -6.57 -8.17 20.67
C VAL A 6 -5.21 -7.72 21.20
N GLU A 7 -4.47 -8.62 21.85
CA GLU A 7 -3.12 -8.39 22.36
C GLU A 7 -2.18 -8.06 21.21
N ALA A 8 -2.21 -8.84 20.13
CA ALA A 8 -1.39 -8.56 18.94
C ALA A 8 -1.74 -7.21 18.28
N GLN A 9 -3.01 -6.79 18.32
CA GLN A 9 -3.42 -5.46 17.85
C GLN A 9 -2.91 -4.35 18.78
N SER A 10 -3.01 -4.55 20.09
CA SER A 10 -2.51 -3.60 21.11
C SER A 10 -1.00 -3.41 21.00
N ASP A 11 -0.23 -4.49 20.92
CA ASP A 11 1.24 -4.44 20.79
C ASP A 11 1.66 -3.72 19.50
N PHE A 12 0.94 -3.94 18.41
CA PHE A 12 1.17 -3.24 17.15
C PHE A 12 0.91 -1.73 17.28
N LEU A 13 -0.16 -1.33 17.96
CA LEU A 13 -0.46 0.10 18.20
C LEU A 13 0.59 0.74 19.11
N GLU A 14 1.02 0.08 20.18
CA GLU A 14 2.09 0.59 21.05
C GLU A 14 3.40 0.78 20.26
N TRP A 15 3.72 -0.15 19.35
CA TRP A 15 4.87 -0.03 18.46
C TRP A 15 4.79 1.22 17.56
N ILE A 16 3.60 1.54 17.05
CA ILE A 16 3.36 2.77 16.27
C ILE A 16 3.51 4.02 17.15
N GLU A 17 2.93 4.04 18.35
CA GLU A 17 3.04 5.16 19.29
C GLU A 17 4.49 5.50 19.65
N ARG A 18 5.36 4.49 19.69
CA ARG A 18 6.80 4.63 19.92
C ARG A 18 7.56 5.22 18.71
N GLY A 19 6.89 5.52 17.60
CA GLY A 19 7.48 6.17 16.43
C GLY A 19 8.13 5.22 15.43
N SER A 20 7.74 3.94 15.42
CA SER A 20 8.41 2.91 14.62
C SER A 20 8.08 2.93 13.13
N ILE A 21 7.01 3.61 12.73
CA ILE A 21 6.62 3.81 11.34
C ILE A 21 6.23 5.27 11.10
N GLN A 22 6.32 5.71 9.84
CA GLN A 22 5.77 6.98 9.40
C GLN A 22 4.34 6.78 8.91
N ILE A 23 3.40 7.59 9.41
CA ILE A 23 2.02 7.65 8.92
C ILE A 23 1.97 8.69 7.82
N LEU A 24 1.43 8.30 6.65
CA LEU A 24 1.28 9.17 5.50
C LEU A 24 -0.22 9.33 5.20
N ASP A 25 -0.66 10.58 5.09
CA ASP A 25 -2.04 10.90 4.78
C ASP A 25 -2.32 10.79 3.28
N ILE A 26 -3.53 10.32 2.97
CA ILE A 26 -4.15 10.44 1.64
C ILE A 26 -4.85 11.79 1.57
N GLN A 27 -4.43 12.64 0.63
CA GLN A 27 -4.99 13.96 0.41
C GLN A 27 -6.16 13.89 -0.58
N LEU A 28 -6.96 14.96 -0.66
CA LEU A 28 -8.11 15.00 -1.57
C LEU A 28 -7.70 14.82 -3.04
N GLU A 29 -6.53 15.33 -3.42
CA GLU A 29 -5.94 15.19 -4.76
C GLU A 29 -5.59 13.74 -5.13
N ASP A 30 -5.24 12.91 -4.14
CA ASP A 30 -4.90 11.49 -4.33
C ASP A 30 -6.12 10.65 -4.74
N LEU A 31 -7.33 11.08 -4.36
CA LEU A 31 -8.56 10.32 -4.64
C LEU A 31 -8.79 10.08 -6.14
N ARG A 32 -8.37 11.04 -6.98
CA ARG A 32 -8.46 10.87 -8.44
C ARG A 32 -7.54 9.76 -8.93
N TYR A 33 -6.33 9.67 -8.37
CA TYR A 33 -5.39 8.59 -8.70
C TYR A 33 -5.98 7.25 -8.28
N ILE A 34 -6.39 7.12 -7.01
CA ILE A 34 -6.93 5.88 -6.42
C ILE A 34 -8.12 5.37 -7.25
N LYS A 35 -9.12 6.21 -7.51
CA LYS A 35 -10.30 5.87 -8.31
C LYS A 35 -9.94 5.42 -9.73
N THR A 36 -8.97 6.10 -10.35
CA THR A 36 -8.49 5.75 -11.71
C THR A 36 -7.82 4.37 -11.70
N ARG A 37 -7.01 4.06 -10.69
CA ARG A 37 -6.33 2.78 -10.58
C ARG A 37 -7.26 1.62 -10.31
N MET A 38 -8.18 1.77 -9.36
CA MET A 38 -9.20 0.75 -9.09
C MET A 38 -10.03 0.42 -10.33
N ARG A 39 -10.37 1.43 -11.15
CA ARG A 39 -11.07 1.20 -12.43
C ARG A 39 -10.18 0.53 -13.48
N LYS A 40 -8.91 0.93 -13.59
CA LYS A 40 -7.96 0.36 -14.57
C LYS A 40 -7.69 -1.11 -14.29
N TYR A 41 -7.63 -1.49 -13.02
CA TYR A 41 -7.29 -2.82 -12.55
C TYR A 41 -8.52 -3.56 -12.03
N SER A 42 -9.74 -3.23 -12.49
CA SER A 42 -10.98 -3.83 -12.00
C SER A 42 -11.10 -5.33 -12.30
N ASP A 43 -10.42 -5.80 -13.34
CA ASP A 43 -10.35 -7.22 -13.71
C ASP A 43 -9.21 -7.96 -12.99
N LEU A 44 -8.49 -7.26 -12.11
CA LEU A 44 -7.38 -7.74 -11.29
C LEU A 44 -7.71 -7.53 -9.80
N PRO A 45 -6.99 -8.13 -8.86
CA PRO A 45 -7.34 -8.10 -7.42
C PRO A 45 -7.18 -6.74 -6.72
N MET A 46 -7.07 -5.63 -7.47
CA MET A 46 -6.83 -4.32 -6.85
C MET A 46 -8.04 -3.86 -6.04
N ASP A 47 -7.81 -3.58 -4.76
CA ASP A 47 -8.77 -2.98 -3.85
C ASP A 47 -8.36 -1.54 -3.46
N LEU A 48 -9.12 -0.94 -2.52
CA LEU A 48 -8.84 0.40 -2.00
C LEU A 48 -7.47 0.47 -1.32
N ALA A 49 -7.07 -0.56 -0.59
CA ALA A 49 -5.80 -0.58 0.14
C ALA A 49 -4.62 -0.64 -0.84
N GLY A 50 -4.66 -1.54 -1.82
CA GLY A 50 -3.65 -1.66 -2.87
C GLY A 50 -3.52 -0.38 -3.71
N ALA A 51 -4.65 0.22 -4.10
CA ALA A 51 -4.66 1.48 -4.84
C ALA A 51 -4.12 2.67 -4.02
N SER A 52 -4.41 2.72 -2.72
CA SER A 52 -3.90 3.76 -1.81
C SER A 52 -2.38 3.64 -1.62
N LEU A 53 -1.86 2.42 -1.45
CA LEU A 53 -0.42 2.17 -1.37
C LEU A 53 0.30 2.51 -2.68
N MET A 54 -0.28 2.18 -3.83
CA MET A 54 0.23 2.61 -5.14
C MET A 54 0.22 4.13 -5.31
N CYS A 55 -0.71 4.84 -4.68
CA CYS A 55 -0.78 6.30 -4.72
C CYS A 55 0.37 6.91 -3.93
N ILE A 56 0.55 6.47 -2.68
CA ILE A 56 1.66 6.91 -1.83
C ILE A 56 3.01 6.57 -2.45
N ALA A 57 3.18 5.36 -2.96
CA ALA A 57 4.44 4.96 -3.57
C ALA A 57 4.82 5.86 -4.75
N GLU A 58 3.85 6.23 -5.58
CA GLU A 58 4.08 7.13 -6.70
C GLU A 58 4.33 8.59 -6.27
N ARG A 59 3.56 9.10 -5.31
CA ARG A 59 3.69 10.46 -4.79
C ARG A 59 5.05 10.68 -4.11
N GLU A 60 5.50 9.71 -3.32
CA GLU A 60 6.75 9.76 -2.56
C GLU A 60 7.96 9.23 -3.34
N GLY A 61 7.78 8.75 -4.58
CA GLY A 61 8.86 8.20 -5.39
C GLY A 61 9.44 6.88 -4.85
N ILE A 62 8.65 6.11 -4.11
CA ILE A 62 9.04 4.82 -3.54
C ILE A 62 8.89 3.74 -4.62
N GLU A 63 10.01 3.14 -5.01
CA GLU A 63 10.02 2.03 -5.99
C GLU A 63 10.21 0.65 -5.34
N ARG A 64 10.64 0.60 -4.07
CA ARG A 64 10.93 -0.64 -3.34
C ARG A 64 10.00 -0.77 -2.14
N ILE A 65 9.31 -1.89 -2.05
CA ILE A 65 8.35 -2.17 -0.97
C ILE A 65 8.67 -3.52 -0.32
N ILE A 66 8.07 -3.76 0.84
CA ILE A 66 8.00 -5.08 1.46
C ILE A 66 6.52 -5.37 1.65
N SER A 67 6.02 -6.42 1.00
CA SER A 67 4.64 -6.86 1.15
C SER A 67 4.53 -8.36 1.06
N ILE A 68 3.59 -8.95 1.81
CA ILE A 68 3.17 -10.34 1.63
C ILE A 68 2.15 -10.49 0.50
N ASP A 69 1.58 -9.38 0.04
CA ASP A 69 0.69 -9.33 -1.10
C ASP A 69 1.50 -9.35 -2.40
N SER A 70 1.35 -10.43 -3.17
CA SER A 70 2.03 -10.64 -4.45
C SER A 70 1.51 -9.73 -5.56
N ASP A 71 0.33 -9.15 -5.40
CA ASP A 71 -0.38 -8.45 -6.47
C ASP A 71 0.27 -7.11 -6.82
N PHE A 72 1.12 -6.56 -5.94
CA PHE A 72 1.93 -5.38 -6.27
C PHE A 72 2.89 -5.60 -7.46
N SER A 73 3.20 -6.85 -7.81
CA SER A 73 4.03 -7.18 -8.97
C SER A 73 3.35 -6.92 -10.33
N ILE A 74 2.02 -6.83 -10.37
CA ILE A 74 1.25 -6.61 -11.60
C ILE A 74 0.84 -5.14 -11.81
N TYR A 75 0.90 -4.32 -10.76
CA TYR A 75 0.53 -2.91 -10.82
C TYR A 75 1.67 -2.03 -11.33
N LYS A 76 1.31 -1.02 -12.12
CA LYS A 76 2.26 -0.06 -12.70
C LYS A 76 1.95 1.37 -12.28
N THR A 77 2.99 2.13 -11.95
CA THR A 77 2.95 3.59 -11.76
C THR A 77 2.51 4.31 -13.04
N LEU A 78 2.27 5.62 -13.03
CA LEU A 78 1.90 6.40 -14.23
C LEU A 78 3.05 6.40 -15.22
N LYS A 79 4.29 6.31 -14.72
CA LYS A 79 5.51 6.15 -15.51
C LYS A 79 5.70 4.72 -16.05
N GLY A 80 4.77 3.80 -15.78
CA GLY A 80 4.81 2.42 -16.28
C GLY A 80 5.78 1.50 -15.55
N LYS A 81 6.37 1.93 -14.42
CA LYS A 81 7.27 1.10 -13.60
C LYS A 81 6.48 0.22 -12.64
N PHE A 82 7.03 -0.95 -12.33
CA PHE A 82 6.53 -1.82 -11.26
C PHE A 82 7.14 -1.43 -9.91
N LEU A 83 6.44 -1.74 -8.83
CA LEU A 83 7.05 -1.72 -7.50
C LEU A 83 7.87 -3.01 -7.32
N GLN A 84 9.11 -2.85 -6.85
CA GLN A 84 9.98 -3.97 -6.52
C GLN A 84 9.66 -4.45 -5.09
N ASN A 85 9.00 -5.59 -4.97
CA ASN A 85 8.84 -6.25 -3.69
C ASN A 85 10.17 -6.91 -3.28
N LEU A 86 10.74 -6.46 -2.16
CA LEU A 86 12.00 -6.96 -1.62
C LEU A 86 11.81 -8.25 -0.82
N LEU A 87 10.57 -8.55 -0.41
CA LEU A 87 10.25 -9.82 0.23
C LEU A 87 10.26 -10.91 -0.85
N LYS A 88 11.26 -11.80 -0.78
CA LYS A 88 11.32 -13.01 -1.59
C LYS A 88 10.73 -14.14 -0.76
N VAL A 89 9.44 -14.39 -0.95
CA VAL A 89 8.75 -15.57 -0.38
C VAL A 89 8.76 -16.68 -1.43
#